data_AF-A0A0F9SKK0-F1
#
_entry.id   AF-A0A0F9SKK0-F1
#
_cell.length_a   1.000
_cell.length_b   1.000
_cell.length_c   1.000
_cell.angle_alpha   90.00
_cell.angle_beta   90.00
_cell.angle_gamma   90.00
#
_symmetry.space_group_name_H-M   'P 1'
#
loop_
_entity.id
_entity.type
_entity.pdbx_description
1 polymer ?
#
loop_
_entity_poly.entity_id
_entity_poly.type
_entity_poly.pdbx_seq_one_letter_code
_entity_poly.pdbx_strand_id
1 'polypeptide(L)'
;MIILHAAPITWGRIGGLHVSIPALVEAQDRLEGIDAALLITASNGQKPPGLTSPVFQRTVRVDRGRLNLPSPFDRPDLVVFHS
;
A
#
# COMPACT_ATOMS: atom_id res chain seq x y z
N MET A 1 4.76 15.13 -1.73
CA MET A 1 4.00 14.62 -0.58
C MET A 1 3.97 13.11 -0.68
N ILE A 2 4.35 12.42 0.37
CA ILE A 2 4.46 10.97 0.41
C ILE A 2 3.28 10.41 1.19
N ILE A 3 2.44 9.60 0.53
CA ILE A 3 1.24 9.01 1.11
C ILE A 3 1.40 7.49 1.18
N LEU A 4 1.24 6.93 2.37
CA LEU A 4 1.23 5.48 2.57
C LEU A 4 -0.18 5.02 2.96
N HIS A 5 -0.84 4.29 2.08
CA HIS A 5 -2.10 3.62 2.39
C HIS A 5 -1.82 2.24 2.98
N ALA A 6 -2.42 1.93 4.12
CA ALA A 6 -2.38 0.61 4.74
C ALA A 6 -3.77 -0.01 4.71
N ALA A 7 -3.93 -1.17 4.07
CA ALA A 7 -5.23 -1.84 3.94
C ALA A 7 -5.12 -3.35 4.17
N PRO A 8 -6.10 -4.00 4.83
CA PRO A 8 -6.12 -5.44 5.08
C PRO A 8 -6.55 -6.22 3.83
N ILE A 9 -5.95 -5.93 2.68
CA ILE A 9 -6.31 -6.56 1.41
C ILE A 9 -5.60 -7.92 1.30
N THR A 10 -6.36 -8.99 1.47
CA THR A 10 -5.91 -10.37 1.21
C THR A 10 -6.41 -10.83 -0.15
N TRP A 11 -5.51 -11.24 -1.05
CA TRP A 11 -5.89 -11.77 -2.36
C TRP A 11 -6.43 -13.20 -2.24
N GLY A 12 -7.59 -13.45 -2.86
CA GLY A 12 -8.32 -14.72 -2.77
C GLY A 12 -9.81 -14.59 -2.44
N ARG A 13 -10.25 -13.43 -1.96
CA ARG A 13 -11.66 -13.08 -1.77
C ARG A 13 -11.90 -11.69 -2.32
N ILE A 14 -12.78 -11.53 -3.30
CA ILE A 14 -13.11 -10.22 -3.87
C ILE A 14 -13.99 -9.44 -2.88
N GLY A 15 -13.65 -8.19 -2.62
CA GLY A 15 -14.42 -7.25 -1.81
C GLY A 15 -14.25 -5.80 -2.30
N GLY A 16 -15.03 -4.87 -1.74
CA GLY A 16 -14.98 -3.46 -2.15
C GLY A 16 -13.59 -2.84 -1.99
N LEU A 17 -12.88 -3.17 -0.90
CA LEU A 17 -11.51 -2.70 -0.66
C LEU A 17 -10.52 -3.14 -1.76
N HIS A 18 -10.70 -4.32 -2.33
CA HIS A 18 -9.83 -4.83 -3.40
C HIS A 18 -9.90 -4.03 -4.68
N VAL A 19 -11.04 -3.39 -4.94
CA VAL A 19 -11.25 -2.59 -6.15
C VAL A 19 -10.92 -1.13 -5.87
N SER A 20 -11.48 -0.59 -4.79
CA SER A 20 -11.44 0.85 -4.54
C SER A 20 -10.07 1.35 -4.07
N ILE A 21 -9.40 0.61 -3.18
CA ILE A 21 -8.15 1.10 -2.59
C ILE A 21 -6.99 1.10 -3.59
N PRO A 22 -6.75 0.03 -4.36
CA PRO A 22 -5.73 0.06 -5.41
C PRO A 22 -5.94 1.18 -6.44
N ALA A 23 -7.19 1.37 -6.88
CA ALA A 23 -7.52 2.43 -7.83
C ALA A 23 -7.30 3.84 -7.25
N LEU A 24 -7.64 4.04 -5.98
CA LEU A 24 -7.39 5.30 -5.28
C LEU A 24 -5.90 5.62 -5.21
N VAL A 25 -5.08 4.65 -4.76
CA VAL A 25 -3.63 4.83 -4.62
C VAL A 25 -3.00 5.14 -5.98
N GLU A 26 -3.37 4.39 -7.00
CA GLU A 26 -2.90 4.60 -8.37
C GLU A 26 -3.29 5.98 -8.92
N ALA A 27 -4.49 6.47 -8.60
CA ALA A 27 -4.92 7.80 -9.00
C ALA A 27 -4.13 8.90 -8.29
N GLN A 28 -3.80 8.70 -7.01
CA GLN A 28 -3.02 9.66 -6.23
C GLN A 28 -1.55 9.71 -6.65
N ASP A 29 -0.94 8.57 -6.95
CA ASP A 29 0.45 8.45 -7.42
C ASP A 29 0.69 9.14 -8.78
N ARG A 30 -0.38 9.35 -9.56
CA ARG A 30 -0.32 10.05 -10.85
C ARG A 30 -0.39 11.58 -10.73
N LEU A 31 -0.68 12.10 -9.54
CA LEU A 31 -0.74 13.54 -9.32
C LEU A 31 0.67 14.10 -9.18
N GLU A 32 0.94 15.23 -9.83
CA GLU A 32 2.25 15.88 -9.76
C GLU A 32 2.61 16.22 -8.30
N GLY A 33 3.80 15.82 -7.89
CA GLY A 33 4.31 16.08 -6.54
C GLY A 33 3.73 15.17 -5.46
N ILE A 34 3.04 14.08 -5.82
CA ILE A 34 2.55 13.06 -4.88
C ILE A 34 3.21 11.72 -5.20
N ASP A 35 3.81 11.10 -4.18
CA ASP A 35 4.26 9.71 -4.22
C ASP A 35 3.29 8.89 -3.34
N ALA A 36 2.52 7.98 -3.92
CA ALA A 36 1.52 7.20 -3.19
C ALA A 36 1.79 5.69 -3.30
N ALA A 37 1.78 5.00 -2.15
CA ALA A 37 1.99 3.57 -2.11
C ALA A 37 0.94 2.84 -1.27
N LEU A 38 0.80 1.54 -1.54
CA LEU A 38 -0.12 0.66 -0.85
C LEU A 38 0.63 -0.43 -0.06
N LEU A 39 0.48 -0.42 1.26
CA LEU A 39 0.87 -1.50 2.16
C LEU A 39 -0.33 -2.45 2.38
N ILE A 40 -0.17 -3.71 1.96
CA ILE A 40 -1.19 -4.76 2.13
C ILE A 40 -0.71 -5.88 3.05
N THR A 41 -1.66 -6.57 3.67
CA THR A 41 -1.44 -7.87 4.30
C THR A 41 -1.69 -8.99 3.28
N ALA A 42 -0.65 -9.47 2.60
CA ALA A 42 -0.77 -10.62 1.70
C ALA A 42 -0.50 -11.94 2.45
N SER A 43 -1.47 -12.85 2.45
CA SER A 43 -1.32 -14.19 3.02
C SER A 43 -0.50 -15.15 2.15
N ASN A 44 -0.29 -14.81 0.88
CA ASN A 44 0.30 -15.70 -0.14
C ASN A 44 1.27 -15.00 -1.11
N GLY A 45 1.74 -13.80 -0.79
CA GLY A 45 2.67 -13.06 -1.64
C GLY A 45 2.09 -12.57 -2.97
N GLN A 46 0.78 -12.67 -3.20
CA GLN A 46 0.17 -12.15 -4.43
C GLN A 46 0.08 -10.62 -4.41
N LYS A 47 0.51 -9.99 -5.50
CA LYS A 47 0.34 -8.55 -5.74
C LYS A 47 -0.93 -8.34 -6.60
N PRO A 48 -1.72 -7.27 -6.37
CA PRO A 48 -2.75 -6.88 -7.33
C PRO A 48 -2.17 -6.78 -8.75
N PRO A 49 -2.80 -7.41 -9.75
CA PRO A 49 -2.37 -7.24 -11.13
C PRO A 49 -2.63 -5.81 -11.61
N GLY A 50 -1.74 -5.27 -12.45
CA GLY A 50 -1.99 -4.04 -13.20
C GLY A 50 -1.74 -2.72 -12.47
N LEU A 51 -1.20 -2.71 -11.25
CA LEU A 51 -0.79 -1.48 -10.58
C LEU A 51 0.62 -1.08 -10.98
N THR A 52 0.78 0.20 -11.34
CA THR A 52 2.09 0.82 -11.57
C THR A 52 2.65 1.43 -10.28
N SER A 53 1.75 1.88 -9.40
CA SER A 53 2.09 2.35 -8.06
C SER A 53 2.81 1.28 -7.21
N PRO A 54 3.70 1.69 -6.29
CA PRO A 54 4.37 0.78 -5.38
C PRO A 54 3.37 0.06 -4.46
N VAL A 55 3.50 -1.26 -4.37
CA VAL A 55 2.75 -2.08 -3.41
C VAL A 55 3.72 -2.85 -2.54
N PHE A 56 3.63 -2.61 -1.24
CA PHE A 56 4.40 -3.30 -0.22
C PHE A 56 3.54 -4.37 0.42
N GLN A 57 4.10 -5.56 0.54
CA GLN A 57 3.46 -6.64 1.29
C GLN A 57 4.05 -6.67 2.68
N ARG A 58 3.20 -6.76 3.69
CA ARG A 58 3.62 -7.06 5.06
C ARG A 58 3.97 -8.55 5.19
N THR A 59 5.04 -8.99 4.54
CA THR A 59 5.85 -10.16 4.96
C THR A 59 6.85 -9.77 6.06
N VAL A 60 6.91 -8.48 6.38
CA VAL A 60 7.93 -7.82 7.18
C VAL A 60 7.77 -8.19 8.66
N ARG A 61 8.82 -8.81 9.23
CA ARG A 61 9.03 -8.87 10.67
C ARG A 61 8.95 -7.45 11.22
N VAL A 62 8.01 -7.20 12.13
CA VAL A 62 7.95 -5.94 12.87
C VAL A 62 9.15 -5.93 13.80
N ASP A 63 10.24 -5.31 13.37
CA ASP A 63 11.41 -5.17 14.23
C ASP A 63 11.25 -3.88 15.05
N ARG A 64 11.08 -4.04 16.36
CA ARG A 64 10.96 -2.93 17.32
C ARG A 64 9.90 -1.86 16.94
N GLY A 65 8.80 -2.28 16.31
CA GLY A 65 7.69 -1.39 15.96
C GLY A 65 7.88 -0.57 14.69
N ARG A 66 8.93 -0.79 13.89
CA ARG A 66 9.14 -0.12 12.60
C ARG A 66 8.87 -1.06 11.41
N LEU A 67 8.25 -0.50 10.38
CA LEU A 67 8.15 -1.12 9.05
C LEU A 67 9.39 -0.71 8.26
N ASN A 68 10.17 -1.69 7.80
CA ASN A 68 11.30 -1.46 6.89
C ASN A 68 10.79 -1.28 5.46
N LEU A 69 10.30 -0.08 5.15
CA LEU A 69 9.89 0.32 3.81
C LEU A 69 11.06 0.98 3.06
N PRO A 70 11.07 0.96 1.71
CA PRO A 70 12.06 1.71 0.95
C PRO A 70 11.74 3.21 0.95
N SER A 71 12.78 4.04 0.79
CA SER A 71 12.61 5.47 0.51
C SER A 71 11.80 5.69 -0.78
N PRO A 72 10.86 6.65 -0.83
CA PRO A 72 10.58 7.65 0.22
C PRO A 72 9.58 7.20 1.30
N PHE A 73 9.00 6.00 1.18
CA PHE A 73 7.90 5.51 2.02
C PHE A 73 8.31 5.04 3.42
N ASP A 74 9.60 5.07 3.75
CA ASP A 74 10.10 4.88 5.12
C ASP A 74 9.79 6.08 6.03
N ARG A 75 9.43 7.22 5.44
CA ARG A 75 9.07 8.46 6.13
C ARG A 75 7.89 9.17 5.44
N PRO A 76 6.68 8.57 5.44
CA PRO A 76 5.53 9.18 4.79
C PRO A 76 5.08 10.47 5.50
N ASP A 77 4.60 11.45 4.73
CA ASP A 77 3.98 12.66 5.26
C ASP A 77 2.59 12.34 5.84
N LEU A 78 1.88 11.37 5.23
CA LEU A 78 0.55 10.92 5.62
C LEU A 78 0.44 9.39 5.56
N VAL A 79 -0.15 8.81 6.61
CA VAL A 79 -0.53 7.38 6.63
C VAL A 79 -2.05 7.27 6.71
N VAL A 80 -2.65 6.53 5.78
CA VAL A 80 -4.10 6.32 5.71
C VAL A 80 -4.40 4.85 5.98
N PHE A 81 -5.20 4.56 7.00
CA PHE A 81 -5.63 3.21 7.33
C PHE A 81 -7.03 2.93 6.79
N HIS A 82 -7.18 1.81 6.10
CA HIS A 82 -8.46 1.31 5.59
C HIS A 82 -8.90 0.08 6.40
N SER A 83 -10.21 -0.05 6.63
CA SER A 83 -10.83 -1.13 7.42
C SER A 83 -11.95 -1.82 6.65
#